data_AF-A0A3A4U166-F1
#
_entry.id   AF-A0A3A4U166-F1
#
_cell.length_a   1.000
_cell.length_b   1.000
_cell.length_c   1.000
_cell.angle_alpha   90.00
_cell.angle_beta   90.00
_cell.angle_gamma   90.00
#
_symmetry.space_group_name_H-M   'P 1'
#
loop_
_entity.id
_entity.type
_entity.pdbx_description
1 polymer ?
#
loop_
_entity_poly.entity_id
_entity_poly.type
_entity_poly.pdbx_seq_one_letter_code
_entity_poly.pdbx_strand_id
1 'polypeptide(L)'
;PLSALFGRLARTKPLFTPDSLYYLRSNSESNHGKASRELGYRPRPVRESIADTVKWLKDAGMLEPSRARRYRKHLASPACL
;
A
#
# COMPACT_ATOMS: atom_id res chain seq x y z
N PRO A 1 -18.93 -6.09 9.55
CA PRO A 1 -19.54 -6.32 10.90
C PRO A 1 -18.96 -7.47 11.77
N LEU A 2 -17.76 -8.02 11.50
CA LEU A 2 -16.99 -8.84 12.48
C LEU A 2 -15.60 -8.25 12.81
N SER A 3 -15.13 -7.36 11.95
CA SER A 3 -13.81 -6.73 11.97
C SER A 3 -13.67 -5.60 13.02
N ALA A 4 -14.76 -4.94 13.40
CA ALA A 4 -14.78 -4.00 14.52
C ALA A 4 -14.56 -4.71 15.89
N LEU A 5 -14.99 -5.97 16.00
CA LEU A 5 -14.84 -6.78 17.22
C LEU A 5 -13.40 -7.29 17.37
N PHE A 6 -12.77 -7.72 16.27
CA PHE A 6 -11.36 -8.12 16.24
C PHE A 6 -10.40 -6.98 16.61
N GLY A 7 -10.68 -5.75 16.15
CA GLY A 7 -9.86 -4.57 16.48
C GLY A 7 -9.87 -4.20 17.97
N ARG A 8 -11.00 -4.44 18.67
CA ARG A 8 -11.11 -4.24 20.12
C ARG A 8 -10.43 -5.35 20.92
N LEU A 9 -10.52 -6.61 20.48
CA LEU A 9 -9.88 -7.75 21.18
C LEU A 9 -8.34 -7.71 21.11
N ALA A 10 -7.77 -7.21 20.01
CA ALA A 10 -6.33 -7.26 19.79
C ALA A 10 -5.52 -6.16 20.48
N ARG A 11 -6.15 -5.14 21.12
CA ARG A 11 -5.49 -3.94 21.71
C ARG A 11 -4.47 -3.23 20.77
N THR A 12 -4.49 -3.54 19.49
CA THR A 12 -3.67 -2.91 18.46
C THR A 12 -4.56 -1.99 17.65
N LYS A 13 -4.19 -0.70 17.54
CA LYS A 13 -4.87 0.25 16.65
C LYS A 13 -4.92 -0.37 15.23
N PRO A 14 -6.10 -0.70 14.68
CA PRO A 14 -6.17 -1.35 13.38
C PRO A 14 -5.62 -0.43 12.30
N LEU A 15 -4.70 -0.94 11.49
CA LEU A 15 -4.10 -0.18 10.37
C LEU A 15 -5.13 0.11 9.26
N PHE A 16 -6.14 -0.76 9.12
CA PHE A 16 -7.18 -0.66 8.10
C PHE A 16 -8.55 -0.90 8.73
N THR A 17 -9.55 -0.16 8.26
CA THR A 17 -10.95 -0.40 8.62
C THR A 17 -11.53 -1.51 7.74
N PRO A 18 -12.69 -2.08 8.11
CA PRO A 18 -13.35 -3.13 7.34
C PRO A 18 -13.65 -2.69 5.91
N ASP A 19 -14.10 -1.45 5.76
CA ASP A 19 -14.48 -0.88 4.48
C ASP A 19 -13.24 -0.64 3.61
N SER A 20 -12.12 -0.20 4.21
CA SER A 20 -10.84 -0.12 3.48
C SER A 20 -10.43 -1.48 2.91
N LEU A 21 -10.60 -2.57 3.64
CA LEU A 21 -10.30 -3.92 3.15
C LEU A 21 -11.28 -4.38 2.06
N TYR A 22 -12.56 -4.02 2.17
CA TYR A 22 -13.55 -4.28 1.13
C TYR A 22 -13.17 -3.57 -0.18
N TYR A 23 -12.84 -2.28 -0.11
CA TYR A 23 -12.43 -1.51 -1.28
C TYR A 23 -11.13 -2.00 -1.90
N LEU A 24 -10.13 -2.38 -1.09
CA LEU A 24 -8.86 -2.92 -1.60
C LEU A 24 -9.02 -4.28 -2.29
N ARG A 25 -10.06 -5.05 -1.93
CA ARG A 25 -10.39 -6.34 -2.57
C ARG A 25 -11.29 -6.17 -3.78
N SER A 26 -12.07 -5.09 -3.83
CA SER A 26 -12.84 -4.74 -5.02
C SER A 26 -11.93 -4.20 -6.11
N ASN A 27 -12.27 -4.52 -7.37
CA ASN A 27 -11.56 -4.19 -8.60
C ASN A 27 -10.68 -2.91 -8.54
N SER A 28 -9.38 -3.06 -8.81
CA SER A 28 -8.39 -1.97 -8.86
C SER A 28 -8.11 -1.43 -10.26
N GLU A 29 -8.85 -1.87 -11.29
CA GLU A 29 -8.66 -1.39 -12.66
C GLU A 29 -9.16 0.05 -12.84
N SER A 30 -8.24 1.00 -12.67
CA SER A 30 -8.49 2.42 -12.91
C SER A 30 -8.22 2.77 -14.38
N ASN A 31 -9.27 2.98 -15.17
CA ASN A 31 -9.16 3.38 -16.58
C ASN A 31 -9.28 4.90 -16.73
N HIS A 32 -8.24 5.54 -17.29
CA HIS A 32 -8.20 6.99 -17.54
C HIS A 32 -8.48 7.38 -19.00
N GLY A 33 -8.89 6.44 -19.86
CA GLY A 33 -9.02 6.63 -21.30
C GLY A 33 -10.04 7.69 -21.71
N LYS A 34 -11.14 7.84 -20.97
CA LYS A 34 -12.12 8.91 -21.23
C LYS A 34 -11.50 10.29 -21.01
N ALA A 35 -10.85 10.49 -19.86
CA ALA A 35 -10.18 11.75 -19.54
C ALA A 35 -9.04 12.05 -20.53
N SER A 36 -8.30 11.04 -20.97
CA SER A 36 -7.27 11.21 -21.99
C SER A 36 -7.83 11.67 -23.33
N ARG A 37 -9.00 11.15 -23.75
CA ARG A 37 -9.66 11.55 -25.01
C ARG A 37 -10.30 12.93 -24.94
N GLU A 38 -11.03 13.22 -23.87
CA GLU A 38 -11.90 14.41 -23.81
C GLU A 38 -11.19 15.63 -23.21
N LEU A 39 -10.25 15.40 -22.28
CA LEU A 39 -9.58 16.48 -21.53
C LEU A 39 -8.08 16.57 -21.84
N GLY A 40 -7.57 15.74 -22.75
CA GLY A 40 -6.13 15.64 -23.02
C GLY A 40 -5.34 15.16 -21.81
N TYR A 41 -5.97 14.46 -20.86
CA TYR A 41 -5.32 14.01 -19.64
C TYR A 41 -4.20 13.01 -19.92
N ARG A 42 -2.96 13.38 -19.56
CA ARG A 42 -1.75 12.56 -19.72
C ARG A 42 -1.15 12.29 -18.34
N PRO A 43 -1.61 11.24 -17.63
CA PRO A 43 -1.06 10.90 -16.33
C PRO A 43 0.38 10.42 -16.46
N ARG A 44 1.22 10.77 -15.48
CA ARG A 44 2.54 10.14 -15.31
C ARG A 44 2.37 8.65 -14.98
N PRO A 45 3.33 7.78 -15.36
CA PRO A 45 3.29 6.38 -14.99
C PRO A 45 3.24 6.18 -13.46
N VAL A 46 2.32 5.32 -13.00
CA VAL A 46 2.10 5.08 -11.56
C VAL A 46 3.37 4.62 -10.84
N ARG A 47 4.21 3.82 -11.52
CA ARG A 47 5.49 3.35 -10.97
C ARG A 47 6.41 4.50 -10.60
N GLU A 48 6.47 5.53 -11.41
CA GLU A 48 7.29 6.70 -11.12
C GLU A 48 6.72 7.51 -9.95
N SER A 49 5.39 7.68 -9.90
CA SER A 49 4.74 8.35 -8.76
C SER A 49 5.04 7.65 -7.43
N ILE A 50 5.01 6.31 -7.44
CA ILE A 50 5.36 5.50 -6.26
C ILE A 50 6.83 5.69 -5.89
N ALA A 51 7.75 5.64 -6.86
CA ALA A 51 9.17 5.84 -6.63
C ALA A 51 9.47 7.21 -6.00
N ASP A 52 8.86 8.26 -6.53
CA ASP A 52 9.01 9.63 -6.01
C ASP A 52 8.42 9.77 -4.60
N THR A 53 7.26 9.15 -4.34
CA THR A 53 6.64 9.16 -3.02
C THR A 53 7.54 8.47 -1.99
N VAL A 54 8.10 7.31 -2.34
CA VAL A 54 9.06 6.60 -1.47
C VAL A 54 10.30 7.44 -1.25
N LYS A 55 10.83 8.09 -2.28
CA LYS A 55 11.98 8.99 -2.15
C LYS A 55 11.67 10.13 -1.18
N TRP A 56 10.55 10.82 -1.37
CA TRP A 56 10.11 11.90 -0.49
C TRP A 56 9.95 11.44 0.96
N LEU A 57 9.37 10.26 1.19
CA LEU A 57 9.23 9.68 2.54
C LEU A 57 10.58 9.40 3.22
N LYS A 58 11.61 9.01 2.45
CA LYS A 58 12.97 8.85 2.96
C LYS A 58 13.58 10.19 3.33
N ASP A 59 13.47 11.16 2.42
CA ASP A 59 14.05 12.50 2.59
C ASP A 59 13.38 13.24 3.76
N ALA A 60 12.08 13.03 3.99
CA ALA A 60 11.32 13.56 5.12
C ALA A 60 11.63 12.86 6.47
N GLY A 61 12.53 11.87 6.50
CA GLY A 61 12.86 11.12 7.72
C GLY A 61 11.72 10.24 8.23
N MET A 62 10.65 10.02 7.45
CA MET A 62 9.50 9.21 7.86
C MET A 62 9.78 7.70 7.73
N LEU A 63 10.82 7.33 6.99
CA LEU A 63 11.27 5.95 6.84
C LEU A 63 12.53 5.73 7.67
N GLU A 64 12.33 5.26 8.91
CA GLU A 64 13.42 4.81 9.78
C GLU A 64 14.30 3.74 9.09
N PRO A 65 15.64 3.90 9.02
CA PRO A 65 16.54 2.93 8.38
C PRO A 65 16.64 1.55 9.05
N SER A 66 15.78 1.20 10.02
CA SER A 66 16.11 0.21 11.05
C SER A 66 14.98 -0.78 11.40
N ARG A 67 14.22 -1.26 10.41
CA ARG A 67 13.41 -2.50 10.55
C ARG A 67 13.64 -3.59 9.50
N ALA A 68 14.46 -3.34 8.48
CA ALA A 68 14.83 -4.34 7.46
C ALA A 68 15.56 -5.58 8.04
N ARG A 69 16.11 -5.47 9.25
CA ARG A 69 16.76 -6.59 9.97
C ARG A 69 15.78 -7.71 10.35
N ARG A 70 14.47 -7.44 10.43
CA ARG A 70 13.48 -8.44 10.85
C ARG A 70 12.95 -9.32 9.71
N TYR A 71 12.90 -8.82 8.47
CA TYR A 71 12.37 -9.59 7.32
C TYR A 71 13.43 -10.46 6.61
N ARG A 72 14.73 -10.17 6.73
CA ARG A 72 15.80 -11.07 6.23
C ARG A 72 15.88 -12.42 6.95
N LYS A 73 15.33 -12.55 8.16
CA LYS A 73 15.30 -13.84 8.88
C LYS A 73 14.27 -14.84 8.32
N HIS A 74 13.25 -14.36 7.59
CA HIS A 74 12.17 -15.20 7.07
C HIS A 74 12.25 -15.51 5.57
N LEU A 75 13.03 -14.72 4.80
CA LEU A 75 13.30 -14.96 3.38
C LEU A 75 14.45 -15.95 3.10
N ALA A 76 15.08 -16.49 4.16
CA ALA A 76 16.09 -17.55 4.08
C ALA A 76 15.53 -18.93 4.47
N SER A 77 14.21 -19.12 4.42
CA SER A 77 13.59 -20.45 4.55
C SER A 77 13.43 -21.07 3.15
N PRO A 78 13.89 -22.31 2.92
CA PRO A 78 13.93 -22.93 1.58
C PRO A 78 12.55 -23.29 0.99
N ALA A 79 11.44 -22.92 1.63
CA ALA A 79 10.08 -23.30 1.20
C ALA A 79 9.47 -22.37 0.12
N CYS A 80 10.30 -21.62 -0.61
CA CYS A 80 9.84 -20.71 -1.69
C CYS A 80 10.55 -20.94 -3.04
N LEU A 81 11.09 -22.14 -3.27
CA LEU A 81 11.46 -22.63 -4.60
C LEU A 81 10.66 -23.89 -4.92
#